data_AF-A0A8D9HD54-F1
#
_entry.id   AF-A0A8D9HD54-F1
#
_cell.length_a   1.000
_cell.length_b   1.000
_cell.length_c   1.000
_cell.angle_alpha   90.00
_cell.angle_beta   90.00
_cell.angle_gamma   90.00
#
_symmetry.space_group_name_H-M   'P 1'
#
loop_
_entity.id
_entity.type
_entity.pdbx_description
1 polymer ?
#
loop_
_entity_poly.entity_id
_entity_poly.type
_entity_poly.pdbx_seq_one_letter_code
_entity_poly.pdbx_strand_id
1 'polypeptide(L)'
;MVMATMAYKGRGNNDQQSCILLVSGFTGALRYWWDNSLDAITQESIINHVEIKQQEDEEGFMNDIEVQNAVEVLIHTLTMHFIGNPKEELESKKIILTNLRCPTLGDFKWYKDVFITNIFQRNDCNQAFWKERFISGLPSFFAERVIGKLKEYSGGQPIPWNTITYGQLFAFIKKEGLAICQEHKDKKTK
;
A
#
# COMPACT_ATOMS: atom_id res chain seq x y z
N MET A 1 -10.87 -11.24 -5.88
CA MET A 1 -11.41 -11.54 -7.21
C MET A 1 -10.53 -12.54 -7.96
N VAL A 2 -9.21 -12.31 -8.05
CA VAL A 2 -8.22 -13.17 -8.73
C VAL A 2 -8.32 -14.67 -8.35
N MET A 3 -8.42 -15.01 -7.06
CA MET A 3 -8.54 -16.42 -6.64
C MET A 3 -9.81 -17.10 -7.16
N ALA A 4 -10.93 -16.38 -7.23
CA ALA A 4 -12.19 -16.90 -7.79
C ALA A 4 -12.06 -17.09 -9.31
N THR A 5 -11.42 -16.14 -10.02
CA THR A 5 -11.09 -16.28 -11.44
C THR A 5 -10.27 -17.53 -11.71
N MET A 6 -9.21 -17.77 -10.93
CA MET A 6 -8.37 -18.96 -11.09
C MET A 6 -9.17 -20.25 -10.88
N ALA A 7 -10.10 -20.28 -9.92
CA ALA A 7 -10.98 -21.41 -9.72
C ALA A 7 -11.95 -21.63 -10.89
N TYR A 8 -12.51 -20.56 -11.47
CA TYR A 8 -13.37 -20.65 -12.65
C TYR A 8 -12.62 -21.12 -13.89
N LYS A 9 -11.43 -20.56 -14.15
CA LYS A 9 -10.53 -21.01 -15.22
C LYS A 9 -10.09 -22.47 -15.03
N GLY A 10 -9.82 -22.89 -13.79
CA GLY A 10 -9.49 -24.27 -13.45
C GLY A 10 -10.63 -25.27 -13.72
N ARG A 11 -11.88 -24.79 -13.87
CA ARG A 11 -13.03 -25.58 -14.31
C ARG A 11 -13.26 -25.57 -15.82
N GLY A 12 -12.33 -25.00 -16.59
CA GLY A 12 -12.40 -24.92 -18.06
C GLY A 12 -13.17 -23.71 -18.60
N ASN A 13 -13.53 -22.73 -17.77
CA ASN A 13 -14.19 -21.50 -18.26
C ASN A 13 -13.17 -20.58 -18.94
N ASN A 14 -13.57 -19.95 -20.04
CA ASN A 14 -12.77 -18.89 -20.66
C ASN A 14 -12.80 -17.60 -19.80
N ASP A 15 -12.03 -16.57 -20.20
CA ASP A 15 -11.90 -15.34 -19.41
C ASP A 15 -13.23 -14.57 -19.35
N GLN A 16 -13.93 -14.49 -20.47
CA GLN A 16 -15.26 -13.87 -20.56
C GLN A 16 -16.29 -14.54 -19.63
N GLN A 17 -16.39 -15.87 -19.66
CA GLN A 17 -17.27 -16.65 -18.79
C GLN A 17 -16.88 -16.47 -17.32
N SER A 18 -15.59 -16.43 -17.03
CA SER A 18 -15.09 -16.16 -15.68
C SER A 18 -15.49 -14.74 -15.21
N CYS A 19 -15.45 -13.74 -16.10
CA CYS A 19 -15.91 -12.39 -15.84
C CYS A 19 -17.42 -12.35 -15.53
N ILE A 20 -18.25 -13.02 -16.34
CA ILE A 20 -19.70 -13.12 -16.12
C ILE A 20 -20.01 -13.81 -14.78
N LEU A 21 -19.32 -14.92 -14.47
CA LEU A 21 -19.49 -15.63 -13.20
C LEU A 21 -19.11 -14.74 -12.00
N LEU A 22 -18.06 -13.92 -12.12
CA LEU A 22 -17.71 -12.94 -11.09
C LEU A 22 -18.80 -11.89 -10.89
N VAL A 23 -19.30 -11.30 -11.97
CA VAL A 23 -20.38 -10.30 -11.94
C VAL A 23 -21.65 -10.90 -11.35
N SER A 24 -21.97 -12.16 -11.65
CA SER A 24 -23.12 -12.86 -11.07
C SER A 24 -23.02 -13.01 -9.54
N GLY A 25 -21.79 -13.05 -9.02
CA GLY A 25 -21.52 -13.08 -7.59
C GLY A 25 -21.50 -11.71 -6.91
N PHE A 26 -21.68 -10.60 -7.65
CA PHE A 26 -21.75 -9.27 -7.05
C PHE A 26 -23.01 -9.13 -6.20
N THR A 27 -22.86 -8.48 -5.05
CA THR A 27 -23.94 -8.21 -4.10
C THR A 27 -23.84 -6.78 -3.56
N GLY A 28 -24.96 -6.26 -3.03
CA GLY A 28 -25.02 -4.94 -2.41
C GLY A 28 -24.61 -3.79 -3.35
N ALA A 29 -23.77 -2.88 -2.85
CA ALA A 29 -23.33 -1.69 -3.59
C ALA A 29 -22.62 -2.03 -4.91
N LEU A 30 -21.87 -3.14 -4.95
CA LEU A 30 -21.16 -3.58 -6.15
C LEU A 30 -22.13 -4.01 -7.26
N ARG A 31 -23.20 -4.70 -6.88
CA ARG A 31 -24.26 -5.12 -7.81
C ARG A 31 -25.05 -3.91 -8.31
N TYR A 32 -25.42 -3.02 -7.40
CA TYR A 32 -26.15 -1.80 -7.74
C TYR A 32 -25.36 -0.92 -8.71
N TRP A 33 -24.06 -0.74 -8.46
CA TRP A 33 -23.16 -0.03 -9.37
C TRP A 33 -23.13 -0.67 -10.76
N TRP A 34 -22.94 -1.98 -10.82
CA TRP A 34 -22.89 -2.70 -12.10
C TRP A 34 -24.19 -2.48 -12.89
N ASP A 35 -25.34 -2.72 -12.27
CA ASP A 35 -26.64 -2.69 -12.96
C ASP A 35 -27.15 -1.27 -13.29
N ASN A 36 -26.79 -0.24 -12.50
CA ASN A 36 -27.41 1.10 -12.59
C ASN A 36 -26.45 2.23 -12.94
N SER A 37 -25.14 2.08 -12.69
CA SER A 37 -24.16 3.14 -12.96
C SER A 37 -23.41 2.95 -14.27
N LEU A 38 -23.38 1.73 -14.83
CA LEU A 38 -22.78 1.45 -16.12
C LEU A 38 -23.87 1.32 -17.20
N ASP A 39 -23.61 1.92 -18.36
CA ASP A 39 -24.44 1.69 -19.55
C ASP A 39 -24.24 0.26 -20.07
N ALA A 40 -25.27 -0.29 -20.72
CA ALA A 40 -25.23 -1.64 -21.29
C ALA A 40 -24.06 -1.83 -22.27
N ILE A 41 -23.73 -0.78 -23.05
CA ILE A 41 -22.60 -0.78 -23.99
C ILE A 41 -21.27 -0.92 -23.25
N THR A 42 -21.11 -0.23 -22.11
CA THR A 42 -19.89 -0.32 -21.30
C THR A 42 -19.77 -1.68 -20.63
N GLN A 43 -20.87 -2.23 -20.11
CA GLN A 43 -20.89 -3.58 -19.54
C GLN A 43 -20.47 -4.63 -20.59
N GLU A 44 -21.01 -4.53 -21.80
CA GLU A 44 -20.68 -5.44 -22.90
C GLU A 44 -19.22 -5.28 -23.34
N SER A 45 -18.73 -4.04 -23.44
CA SER A 45 -17.32 -3.75 -23.74
C SER A 45 -16.36 -4.35 -22.72
N ILE A 46 -16.70 -4.30 -21.41
CA ILE A 46 -15.89 -4.92 -20.35
C ILE A 46 -15.88 -6.45 -20.48
N ILE A 47 -17.05 -7.06 -20.71
CA ILE A 47 -17.18 -8.52 -20.80
C ILE A 47 -16.47 -9.06 -22.05
N ASN A 48 -16.55 -8.35 -23.17
CA ASN A 48 -16.02 -8.79 -24.46
C ASN A 48 -14.61 -8.24 -24.74
N HIS A 49 -13.96 -7.64 -23.75
CA HIS A 49 -12.66 -7.01 -23.96
C HIS A 49 -11.58 -8.03 -24.39
N VAL A 50 -10.91 -7.72 -25.50
CA VAL A 50 -9.75 -8.45 -26.01
C VAL A 50 -8.55 -7.53 -26.07
N GLU A 51 -7.38 -8.07 -25.73
CA GLU A 51 -6.10 -7.40 -25.80
C GLU A 51 -5.27 -8.05 -26.92
N ILE A 52 -4.69 -7.24 -27.80
CA ILE A 52 -3.80 -7.72 -28.86
C ILE A 52 -2.40 -7.84 -28.27
N LYS A 53 -1.85 -9.05 -28.27
CA LYS A 53 -0.48 -9.34 -27.81
C LYS A 53 0.36 -9.79 -28.98
N GLN A 54 1.58 -9.25 -29.06
CA GLN A 54 2.56 -9.70 -30.04
C GLN A 54 3.27 -10.95 -29.52
N GLN A 55 3.18 -12.04 -30.27
CA GLN A 55 3.88 -13.28 -29.99
C GLN A 55 4.79 -13.63 -31.16
N GLU A 56 6.00 -14.10 -30.85
CA GLU A 56 6.94 -14.62 -31.83
C GLU A 56 6.57 -16.06 -32.18
N ASP A 57 6.35 -16.33 -33.47
CA ASP A 57 6.11 -17.66 -34.01
C ASP A 57 7.41 -18.50 -34.03
N GLU A 58 7.27 -19.81 -34.24
CA GLU A 58 8.40 -20.75 -34.34
C GLU A 58 9.43 -20.38 -35.44
N GLU A 59 9.04 -19.52 -36.39
CA GLU A 59 9.85 -19.02 -37.49
C GLU A 59 10.46 -17.61 -37.25
N GLY A 60 10.25 -17.02 -36.08
CA GLY A 60 10.81 -15.71 -35.69
C GLY A 60 10.02 -14.49 -36.19
N PHE A 61 8.80 -14.69 -36.70
CA PHE A 61 7.89 -13.61 -37.10
C PHE A 61 6.99 -13.18 -35.94
N MET A 62 6.75 -11.88 -35.80
CA MET A 62 5.86 -11.33 -34.79
C MET A 62 4.42 -11.33 -35.30
N ASN A 63 3.54 -12.05 -34.62
CA ASN A 63 2.11 -12.10 -34.92
C ASN A 63 1.29 -11.46 -33.80
N ASP A 64 0.21 -10.80 -34.21
CA ASP A 64 -0.78 -10.22 -33.31
C ASP A 64 -1.82 -11.30 -32.94
N ILE A 65 -1.88 -11.65 -31.65
CA ILE A 65 -2.84 -12.61 -31.11
C ILE A 65 -3.83 -11.87 -30.22
N GLU A 66 -5.11 -12.04 -30.49
CA GLU A 66 -6.19 -11.55 -29.63
C GLU A 66 -6.36 -12.45 -28.42
N VAL A 67 -6.14 -11.91 -27.23
CA VAL A 67 -6.30 -12.61 -25.95
C VAL A 67 -7.43 -11.98 -25.15
N GLN A 68 -8.39 -12.78 -24.70
CA GLN A 68 -9.46 -12.29 -23.83
C GLN A 68 -8.88 -11.76 -22.52
N ASN A 69 -9.26 -10.53 -22.15
CA ASN A 69 -8.78 -9.88 -20.93
C ASN A 69 -9.90 -9.14 -20.16
N ALA A 70 -11.11 -9.68 -20.23
CA ALA A 70 -12.30 -9.15 -19.60
C ALA A 70 -12.18 -9.03 -18.08
N VAL A 71 -11.55 -10.02 -17.42
CA VAL A 71 -11.43 -10.02 -15.96
C VAL A 71 -10.48 -8.94 -15.47
N GLU A 72 -9.36 -8.71 -16.16
CA GLU A 72 -8.41 -7.66 -15.77
C GLU A 72 -9.04 -6.28 -15.95
N VAL A 73 -9.75 -6.07 -17.07
CA VAL A 73 -10.48 -4.83 -17.32
C VAL A 73 -11.56 -4.62 -16.27
N LEU A 74 -12.34 -5.65 -15.91
CA LEU A 74 -13.32 -5.55 -14.83
C LEU A 74 -12.67 -5.12 -13.50
N ILE A 75 -11.56 -5.76 -13.11
CA ILE A 75 -10.82 -5.42 -11.89
C ILE A 75 -10.28 -3.98 -11.97
N HIS A 76 -9.77 -3.57 -13.13
CA HIS A 76 -9.27 -2.22 -13.37
C HIS A 76 -10.39 -1.18 -13.24
N THR A 77 -11.52 -1.38 -13.91
CA THR A 77 -12.69 -0.50 -13.85
C THR A 77 -13.22 -0.37 -12.42
N LEU A 78 -13.30 -1.49 -11.70
CA LEU A 78 -13.67 -1.49 -10.28
C LEU A 78 -12.70 -0.68 -9.42
N THR A 79 -11.40 -0.88 -9.64
CA THR A 79 -10.36 -0.16 -8.90
C THR A 79 -10.47 1.34 -9.18
N MET A 80 -10.59 1.72 -10.44
CA MET A 80 -10.74 3.12 -10.85
C MET A 80 -11.99 3.77 -10.28
N HIS A 81 -13.12 3.06 -10.24
CA HIS A 81 -14.38 3.62 -9.74
C HIS A 81 -14.41 3.78 -8.21
N PHE A 82 -13.99 2.76 -7.47
CA PHE A 82 -14.16 2.73 -6.01
C PHE A 82 -12.95 3.26 -5.23
N ILE A 83 -11.75 3.18 -5.82
CA ILE A 83 -10.49 3.56 -5.16
C ILE A 83 -9.87 4.78 -5.85
N GLY A 84 -10.10 4.94 -7.15
CA GLY A 84 -9.43 5.95 -7.97
C GLY A 84 -8.15 5.41 -8.62
N ASN A 85 -7.32 6.30 -9.15
CA ASN A 85 -6.09 5.92 -9.83
C ASN A 85 -5.02 5.45 -8.82
N PRO A 86 -4.60 4.17 -8.82
CA PRO A 86 -3.63 3.66 -7.85
C PRO A 86 -2.29 4.38 -7.88
N LYS A 87 -1.87 4.90 -9.04
CA LYS A 87 -0.61 5.64 -9.19
C LYS A 87 -0.69 7.00 -8.50
N GLU A 88 -1.80 7.72 -8.70
CA GLU A 88 -2.03 9.01 -8.03
C GLU A 88 -2.17 8.82 -6.52
N GLU A 89 -2.88 7.79 -6.08
CA GLU A 89 -2.99 7.44 -4.67
C GLU A 89 -1.63 7.14 -4.02
N LEU A 90 -0.72 6.50 -4.76
CA LEU A 90 0.63 6.24 -4.28
C LEU A 90 1.45 7.52 -4.09
N GLU A 91 1.31 8.48 -5.01
CA GLU A 91 1.96 9.80 -4.90
C GLU A 91 1.34 10.65 -3.78
N SER A 92 0.02 10.64 -3.63
CA SER A 92 -0.67 11.29 -2.50
C SER A 92 -0.14 10.79 -1.16
N LYS A 93 0.04 9.46 -1.01
CA LYS A 93 0.63 8.86 0.21
C LYS A 93 2.08 9.29 0.42
N LYS A 94 2.87 9.39 -0.65
CA LYS A 94 4.24 9.92 -0.57
C LYS A 94 4.22 11.32 0.02
N ILE A 95 3.39 12.20 -0.51
CA ILE A 95 3.24 13.59 -0.05
C ILE A 95 2.84 13.61 1.42
N ILE A 96 1.81 12.86 1.81
CA ILE A 96 1.36 12.74 3.21
C ILE A 96 2.51 12.30 4.11
N LEU A 97 3.18 11.20 3.82
CA LEU A 97 4.28 10.67 4.62
C LEU A 97 5.46 11.65 4.69
N THR A 98 5.76 12.33 3.58
CA THR A 98 6.81 13.34 3.55
C THR A 98 6.45 14.63 4.26
N ASN A 99 5.19 14.88 4.60
CA ASN A 99 4.79 16.08 5.33
C ASN A 99 4.29 15.78 6.75
N LEU A 100 4.09 14.49 7.07
CA LEU A 100 3.60 14.06 8.37
C LEU A 100 4.56 14.47 9.48
N ARG A 101 4.02 15.10 10.53
CA ARG A 101 4.74 15.54 11.72
C ARG A 101 3.97 15.10 12.95
N CYS A 102 4.72 14.77 13.99
CA CYS A 102 4.21 14.49 15.32
C CYS A 102 4.36 15.78 16.15
N PRO A 103 3.28 16.52 16.43
CA PRO A 103 3.38 17.80 17.13
C PRO A 103 3.89 17.63 18.56
N THR A 104 3.35 16.64 19.29
CA THR A 104 3.74 16.33 20.65
C THR A 104 3.89 14.82 20.86
N LEU A 105 4.55 14.41 21.96
CA LEU A 105 4.61 12.99 22.33
C LEU A 105 3.25 12.38 22.67
N GLY A 106 2.26 13.20 23.04
CA GLY A 106 0.88 12.75 23.24
C GLY A 106 0.24 12.26 21.94
N ASP A 107 0.60 12.87 20.82
CA ASP A 107 0.09 12.54 19.48
C ASP A 107 0.83 11.36 18.84
N PHE A 108 1.82 10.78 19.53
CA PHE A 108 2.67 9.72 18.96
C PHE A 108 1.88 8.51 18.48
N LYS A 109 0.82 8.12 19.19
CA LYS A 109 -0.04 7.00 18.79
C LYS A 109 -0.68 7.28 17.42
N TRP A 110 -1.32 8.44 17.28
CA TRP A 110 -1.92 8.88 16.02
C TRP A 110 -0.88 8.97 14.91
N TYR A 111 0.25 9.63 15.18
CA TYR A 111 1.34 9.78 14.23
C TYR A 111 1.84 8.42 13.71
N LYS A 112 2.09 7.48 14.62
CA LYS A 112 2.50 6.11 14.28
C LYS A 112 1.45 5.41 13.42
N ASP A 113 0.19 5.46 13.82
CA ASP A 113 -0.90 4.74 13.14
C ASP A 113 -1.14 5.31 11.74
N VAL A 114 -1.12 6.63 11.58
CA VAL A 114 -1.21 7.29 10.26
C VAL A 114 -0.02 6.93 9.39
N PHE A 115 1.21 7.01 9.92
CA PHE A 115 2.40 6.67 9.14
C PHE A 115 2.37 5.20 8.68
N ILE A 116 2.05 4.27 9.59
CA ILE A 116 2.00 2.84 9.30
C ILE A 116 0.94 2.47 8.27
N THR A 117 -0.25 3.07 8.39
CA THR A 117 -1.35 2.81 7.44
C THR A 117 -0.99 3.26 6.03
N ASN A 118 -0.25 4.36 5.89
CA ASN A 118 0.14 4.90 4.59
C ASN A 118 1.39 4.22 4.01
N ILE A 119 2.40 3.91 4.82
CA ILE A 119 3.68 3.35 4.33
C ILE A 119 3.53 1.93 3.80
N PHE A 120 2.72 1.08 4.45
CA PHE A 120 2.54 -0.32 4.01
C PHE A 120 1.65 -0.48 2.79
N GLN A 121 1.07 0.60 2.29
CA GLN A 121 0.41 0.63 0.99
C GLN A 121 1.38 0.97 -0.15
N ARG A 122 2.67 1.18 0.15
CA ARG A 122 3.71 1.49 -0.82
C ARG A 122 4.63 0.30 -1.08
N ASN A 123 5.09 0.17 -2.32
CA ASN A 123 6.02 -0.88 -2.74
C ASN A 123 7.44 -0.68 -2.16
N ASP A 124 7.84 0.56 -1.91
CA ASP A 124 9.15 0.96 -1.39
C ASP A 124 9.18 1.11 0.14
N CYS A 125 8.19 0.56 0.85
CA CYS A 125 7.98 0.76 2.29
C CYS A 125 9.20 0.43 3.17
N ASN A 126 10.08 -0.47 2.71
CA ASN A 126 11.25 -0.93 3.46
C ASN A 126 12.51 -0.09 3.24
N GLN A 127 12.49 0.91 2.35
CA GLN A 127 13.65 1.77 2.11
C GLN A 127 14.07 2.53 3.38
N ALA A 128 15.38 2.69 3.58
CA ALA A 128 15.97 3.45 4.69
C ALA A 128 15.37 4.86 4.83
N PHE A 129 15.12 5.52 3.69
CA PHE A 129 14.51 6.84 3.60
C PHE A 129 13.27 6.98 4.48
N TRP A 130 12.37 5.99 4.48
CA TRP A 130 11.11 6.08 5.22
C TRP A 130 11.29 5.96 6.73
N LYS A 131 12.28 5.16 7.17
CA LYS A 131 12.60 5.02 8.60
C LYS A 131 13.28 6.28 9.14
N GLU A 132 14.18 6.86 8.34
CA GLU A 132 14.75 8.18 8.63
C GLU A 132 13.65 9.24 8.68
N ARG A 133 12.77 9.26 7.66
CA ARG A 133 11.65 10.19 7.58
C ARG A 133 10.74 10.12 8.79
N PHE A 134 10.46 8.91 9.27
CA PHE A 134 9.67 8.65 10.46
C PHE A 134 10.28 9.29 11.71
N ILE A 135 11.60 9.20 11.87
CA ILE A 135 12.31 9.81 13.00
C ILE A 135 12.35 11.33 12.87
N SER A 136 12.63 11.86 11.67
CA SER A 136 12.60 13.29 11.40
C SER A 136 11.20 13.91 11.52
N GLY A 137 10.15 13.10 11.59
CA GLY A 137 8.79 13.56 11.85
C GLY A 137 8.45 13.70 13.34
N LEU A 138 9.28 13.17 14.24
CA LEU A 138 9.11 13.32 15.70
C LEU A 138 9.47 14.73 16.17
N PRO A 139 9.04 15.15 17.38
CA PRO A 139 9.51 16.42 17.97
C PRO A 139 11.04 16.48 18.00
N SER A 140 11.64 17.60 17.60
CA SER A 140 13.07 17.73 17.31
C SER A 140 13.99 17.17 18.42
N PHE A 141 13.79 17.64 19.65
CA PHE A 141 14.55 17.18 20.81
C PHE A 141 14.44 15.67 21.03
N PHE A 142 13.25 15.11 20.82
CA PHE A 142 13.02 13.67 20.96
C PHE A 142 13.65 12.88 19.82
N ALA A 143 13.55 13.38 18.59
CA ALA A 143 14.17 12.77 17.42
C ALA A 143 15.69 12.64 17.60
N GLU A 144 16.36 13.71 18.01
CA GLU A 144 17.80 13.73 18.27
C GLU A 144 18.21 12.70 19.32
N ARG A 145 17.45 12.61 20.41
CA ARG A 145 17.69 11.63 21.48
C ARG A 145 17.54 10.19 20.99
N VAL A 146 16.49 9.91 20.22
CA VAL A 146 16.28 8.58 19.62
C VAL A 146 17.41 8.24 18.65
N ILE A 147 17.86 9.18 17.81
CA ILE A 147 18.99 8.98 16.89
C ILE A 147 20.28 8.68 17.69
N GLY A 148 20.56 9.43 18.75
CA GLY A 148 21.71 9.19 19.62
C GLY A 148 21.71 7.76 20.17
N LYS A 149 20.56 7.30 20.67
CA LYS A 149 20.41 5.95 21.23
C LYS A 149 20.51 4.85 20.19
N LEU A 150 20.02 5.08 18.98
CA LEU A 150 20.20 4.15 17.85
C LEU A 150 21.66 4.03 17.43
N LYS A 151 22.43 5.14 17.47
CA LYS A 151 23.88 5.12 17.20
C LYS A 151 24.65 4.39 18.29
N GLU A 152 24.30 4.62 19.56
CA GLU A 152 24.89 3.89 20.70
C GLU A 152 24.64 2.39 20.57
N TYR A 153 23.40 1.99 20.25
CA TYR A 153 23.06 0.58 20.02
C TYR A 153 23.82 -0.05 18.85
N SER A 154 24.15 0.76 17.83
CA SER A 154 24.95 0.34 16.69
C SER A 154 26.46 0.29 16.97
N GLY A 155 26.89 0.49 18.23
CA GLY A 155 28.31 0.46 18.60
C GLY A 155 29.13 1.60 17.97
N GLY A 156 28.49 2.75 17.71
CA GLY A 156 29.13 3.89 17.04
C GLY A 156 29.18 3.79 15.51
N GLN A 157 28.69 2.70 14.92
CA GLN A 157 28.52 2.59 13.46
C GLN A 157 27.29 3.39 12.98
N PRO A 158 27.21 3.73 11.68
CA PRO A 158 26.01 4.29 11.08
C PRO A 158 24.78 3.42 11.37
N ILE A 159 23.64 4.04 11.64
CA ILE A 159 22.40 3.33 11.97
C ILE A 159 22.03 2.43 10.77
N PRO A 160 21.82 1.12 10.98
CA PRO A 160 21.57 0.20 9.89
C PRO A 160 20.09 0.26 9.45
N TRP A 161 19.70 1.37 8.83
CA TRP A 161 18.33 1.65 8.42
C TRP A 161 17.75 0.59 7.48
N ASN A 162 18.58 -0.08 6.69
CA ASN A 162 18.11 -1.14 5.79
C ASN A 162 17.70 -2.42 6.53
N THR A 163 18.34 -2.74 7.67
CA THR A 163 18.08 -3.98 8.40
C THR A 163 17.14 -3.79 9.59
N ILE A 164 17.10 -2.59 10.18
CA ILE A 164 16.19 -2.30 11.29
C ILE A 164 14.72 -2.37 10.81
N THR A 165 13.90 -3.10 11.56
CA THR A 165 12.46 -3.21 11.29
C THR A 165 11.69 -2.05 11.93
N TYR A 166 10.51 -1.73 11.40
CA TYR A 166 9.61 -0.74 12.04
C TYR A 166 9.25 -1.13 13.48
N GLY A 167 9.06 -2.43 13.76
CA GLY A 167 8.79 -2.92 15.12
C GLY A 167 9.93 -2.62 16.10
N GLN A 168 11.18 -2.85 15.69
CA GLN A 168 12.36 -2.47 16.49
C GLN A 168 12.42 -0.96 16.70
N LEU A 169 12.20 -0.18 15.64
CA LEU A 169 12.18 1.28 15.71
C LEU A 169 11.16 1.80 16.73
N PHE A 170 9.94 1.24 16.73
CA PHE A 170 8.89 1.61 17.68
C PHE A 170 9.23 1.20 19.11
N ALA A 171 9.89 0.05 19.30
CA ALA A 171 10.34 -0.38 20.62
C ALA A 171 11.39 0.59 21.19
N PHE A 172 12.36 1.03 20.38
CA PHE A 172 13.33 2.05 20.77
C PHE A 172 12.67 3.37 21.16
N ILE A 173 11.76 3.87 20.32
CA ILE A 173 11.05 5.11 20.58
C ILE A 173 10.23 5.02 21.87
N LYS A 174 9.51 3.92 22.08
CA LYS A 174 8.74 3.70 23.30
C LYS A 174 9.63 3.68 24.54
N LYS A 175 10.78 3.00 24.47
CA LYS A 175 11.76 2.93 25.57
C LYS A 175 12.28 4.32 25.93
N GLU A 176 12.66 5.12 24.93
CA GLU A 176 13.12 6.50 25.17
C GLU A 176 12.02 7.44 25.66
N GLY A 177 10.80 7.30 25.13
CA GLY A 177 9.66 8.07 25.62
C GLY A 177 9.40 7.82 27.12
N LEU A 178 9.47 6.56 27.55
CA LEU A 178 9.34 6.20 28.97
C LEU A 178 10.48 6.75 29.83
N ALA A 179 11.72 6.72 29.33
CA ALA A 179 12.87 7.26 30.04
C ALA A 179 12.71 8.77 30.31
N ILE A 180 12.23 9.53 29.31
CA ILE A 180 11.94 10.98 29.48
C ILE A 180 10.84 11.20 30.51
N CYS A 181 9.75 10.43 30.46
CA CYS A 181 8.68 10.53 31.44
C CYS A 181 9.21 10.30 32.87
N GLN A 182 10.12 9.34 33.05
CA GLN A 182 10.74 9.07 34.35
C GLN A 182 11.64 10.23 34.82
N GLU A 183 12.50 10.76 33.94
CA GLU A 183 13.36 11.92 34.26
C GLU A 183 12.55 13.16 34.68
N HIS A 184 11.42 13.42 34.03
CA HIS A 184 10.52 14.51 34.40
C HIS A 184 9.84 14.29 35.75
N LYS A 185 9.50 13.04 36.09
CA LYS A 185 8.93 12.69 37.40
C LYS A 185 9.94 12.91 38.52
N ASP A 186 11.18 12.48 38.31
CA ASP A 186 12.24 12.61 39.32
C ASP A 186 12.63 14.08 39.56
N LYS A 187 12.58 14.92 38.50
CA LYS A 187 12.79 16.38 38.62
C LYS A 187 11.67 17.12 39.36
N LYS A 188 10.43 16.61 39.36
CA LYS A 188 9.31 17.20 40.12
C LYS A 188 9.30 16.81 41.60
N THR A 189 10.08 15.81 41.98
CA THR A 189 10.11 15.26 43.34
C THR A 189 11.29 15.82 44.15
N LYS A 190 12.17 16.61 43.52
CA LYS A 190 13.22 17.41 44.16
C LYS A 190 12.78 18.86 44.24
#